data_AF-A0A7S1MJU2-F1
#
_entry.id   AF-A0A7S1MJU2-F1
#
_cell.length_a   1.000
_cell.length_b   1.000
_cell.length_c   1.000
_cell.angle_alpha   90.00
_cell.angle_beta   90.00
_cell.angle_gamma   90.00
#
_symmetry.space_group_name_H-M   'P 1'
#
loop_
_entity.id
_entity.type
_entity.pdbx_description
1 polymer ?
#
loop_
_entity_poly.entity_id
_entity_poly.type
_entity_poly.pdbx_seq_one_letter_code
_entity_poly.pdbx_strand_id
1 'polypeptide(L)'
;QFLYFIGNMSWEEAPSPEDIGRAGWTILHTTAAAFPNHPSASQQQDFRDFIRSWSRVYPCSVCSYHMRQELQRRDIVATNKREASRFVCELHNSVNSMLGKPEADCDPEKLLKRWHPGYPDAMEDEPTIEQQLAAARTSASRTESKPSGRWGSMFGDSSASPSKPVSDDDTDPASVLARLKGCQTWCPDKSIDTVVGK
;
A
#
# COMPACT_ATOMS: atom_id res chain seq x y z
N GLN A 1 -26.10 -11.29 43.41
CA GLN A 1 -26.28 -10.04 42.63
C GLN A 1 -24.92 -9.57 42.13
N PHE A 2 -24.35 -10.33 41.20
CA PHE A 2 -23.15 -10.04 40.42
C PHE A 2 -23.29 -10.94 39.19
N LEU A 3 -22.95 -10.45 38.01
CA LEU A 3 -23.23 -11.01 36.67
C LEU A 3 -24.49 -10.46 35.97
N TYR A 4 -24.60 -9.13 35.92
CA TYR A 4 -25.13 -8.41 34.76
C TYR A 4 -24.19 -7.23 34.52
N PHE A 5 -23.87 -6.92 33.26
CA PHE A 5 -22.86 -5.96 32.78
C PHE A 5 -21.43 -6.49 32.58
N ILE A 6 -21.26 -7.40 31.62
CA ILE A 6 -20.34 -7.12 30.50
C ILE A 6 -21.13 -7.49 29.24
N GLY A 7 -21.50 -6.45 28.47
CA GLY A 7 -22.31 -6.59 27.27
C GLY A 7 -21.61 -7.42 26.19
N ASN A 8 -22.44 -8.13 25.43
CA ASN A 8 -22.13 -8.83 24.20
C ASN A 8 -21.00 -8.18 23.39
N MET A 9 -19.85 -8.86 23.32
CA MET A 9 -18.89 -8.68 22.24
C MET A 9 -18.87 -10.02 21.48
N SER A 10 -19.84 -10.21 20.60
CA SER A 10 -19.83 -11.33 19.65
C SER A 10 -18.80 -11.00 18.58
N TRP A 11 -17.75 -11.81 18.47
CA TRP A 11 -16.87 -11.79 17.31
C TRP A 11 -17.72 -12.16 16.07
N GLU A 12 -18.00 -11.15 15.26
CA GLU A 12 -18.85 -11.19 14.08
C GLU A 12 -18.36 -12.24 13.05
N GLU A 13 -19.29 -12.80 12.29
CA GLU A 13 -19.10 -13.93 11.38
C GLU A 13 -18.01 -13.68 10.32
N ALA A 14 -17.33 -14.75 9.88
CA ALA A 14 -16.33 -14.64 8.81
C ALA A 14 -16.97 -14.14 7.50
N PRO A 15 -16.25 -13.31 6.71
CA PRO A 15 -16.80 -12.72 5.48
C PRO A 15 -17.20 -13.81 4.47
N SER A 16 -18.31 -13.57 3.76
CA SER A 16 -18.77 -14.50 2.72
C SER A 16 -17.82 -14.53 1.52
N PRO A 17 -17.87 -15.57 0.66
CA PRO A 17 -17.11 -15.57 -0.60
C PRO A 17 -17.39 -14.35 -1.49
N GLU A 18 -18.59 -13.78 -1.40
CA GLU A 18 -18.96 -12.58 -2.14
C GLU A 18 -18.31 -11.32 -1.56
N ASP A 19 -18.25 -11.19 -0.23
CA ASP A 19 -17.54 -10.10 0.46
C ASP A 19 -16.05 -10.09 0.11
N ILE A 20 -15.42 -11.26 0.19
CA ILE A 20 -14.01 -11.44 -0.18
C ILE A 20 -13.82 -11.17 -1.67
N GLY A 21 -14.76 -11.59 -2.52
CA GLY A 21 -14.77 -11.31 -3.96
C GLY A 21 -14.76 -9.82 -4.27
N ARG A 22 -15.68 -9.05 -3.68
CA ARG A 22 -15.76 -7.59 -3.87
C ARG A 22 -14.49 -6.88 -3.39
N ALA A 23 -13.97 -7.27 -2.24
CA ALA A 23 -12.73 -6.72 -1.70
C ALA A 23 -11.53 -7.06 -2.60
N GLY A 24 -11.42 -8.31 -3.04
CA GLY A 24 -10.36 -8.76 -3.93
C GLY A 24 -10.36 -8.03 -5.27
N TRP A 25 -11.53 -7.87 -5.89
CA TRP A 25 -11.63 -7.08 -7.13
C TRP A 25 -11.28 -5.62 -6.93
N THR A 26 -11.67 -5.02 -5.79
CA THR A 26 -11.28 -3.64 -5.46
C THR A 26 -9.75 -3.50 -5.41
N ILE A 27 -9.06 -4.46 -4.77
CA ILE A 27 -7.59 -4.48 -4.71
C ILE A 27 -7.02 -4.60 -6.12
N LEU A 28 -7.41 -5.64 -6.88
CA LEU A 28 -6.83 -5.91 -8.21
C LEU A 28 -7.04 -4.74 -9.19
N HIS A 29 -8.25 -4.18 -9.25
CA HIS A 29 -8.56 -3.05 -10.13
C HIS A 29 -7.79 -1.79 -9.72
N THR A 30 -7.72 -1.48 -8.42
CA THR A 30 -6.99 -0.31 -7.93
C THR A 30 -5.49 -0.47 -8.15
N THR A 31 -4.92 -1.66 -7.93
CA THR A 31 -3.51 -1.97 -8.22
C THR A 31 -3.18 -1.79 -9.70
N ALA A 32 -4.05 -2.26 -10.60
CA ALA A 32 -3.85 -2.12 -12.04
C ALA A 32 -4.00 -0.67 -12.52
N ALA A 33 -4.97 0.07 -11.94
CA ALA A 33 -5.18 1.47 -12.25
C ALA A 33 -4.01 2.33 -11.75
N ALA A 34 -3.55 2.12 -10.52
CA ALA A 34 -2.42 2.85 -9.93
C ALA A 34 -1.05 2.38 -10.45
N PHE A 35 -0.99 1.38 -11.31
CA PHE A 35 0.25 0.94 -11.96
C PHE A 35 0.90 2.10 -12.74
N PRO A 36 2.23 2.09 -12.98
CA PRO A 36 2.87 3.16 -13.74
C PRO A 36 2.43 3.20 -15.22
N ASN A 37 2.48 4.39 -15.80
CA ASN A 37 2.35 4.61 -17.24
C ASN A 37 3.61 4.13 -17.98
N HIS A 38 4.80 4.30 -17.37
CA HIS A 38 6.08 3.85 -17.90
C HIS A 38 6.80 2.93 -16.89
N PRO A 39 6.31 1.69 -16.70
CA PRO A 39 6.87 0.77 -15.71
C PRO A 39 8.25 0.25 -16.12
N SER A 40 9.16 0.17 -15.15
CA SER A 40 10.44 -0.53 -15.31
C SER A 40 10.22 -2.03 -15.53
N ALA A 41 11.22 -2.72 -16.09
CA ALA A 41 11.14 -4.17 -16.28
C ALA A 41 10.84 -4.94 -14.98
N SER A 42 11.37 -4.47 -13.83
CA SER A 42 11.07 -5.05 -12.53
C SER A 42 9.62 -4.83 -12.14
N GLN A 43 9.08 -3.60 -12.26
CA GLN A 43 7.69 -3.31 -11.95
C GLN A 43 6.71 -4.13 -12.79
N GLN A 44 7.01 -4.33 -14.07
CA GLN A 44 6.20 -5.20 -14.94
C GLN A 44 6.23 -6.66 -14.47
N GLN A 45 7.40 -7.15 -14.04
CA GLN A 45 7.55 -8.50 -13.53
C GLN A 45 6.83 -8.66 -12.18
N ASP A 46 6.98 -7.69 -11.28
CA ASP A 46 6.32 -7.67 -9.97
C ASP A 46 4.79 -7.71 -10.11
N PHE A 47 4.23 -6.95 -11.06
CA PHE A 47 2.80 -7.02 -11.34
C PHE A 47 2.37 -8.41 -11.83
N ARG A 48 3.14 -9.01 -12.75
CA ARG A 48 2.85 -10.38 -13.23
C ARG A 48 2.91 -11.40 -12.10
N ASP A 49 3.92 -11.30 -11.24
CA ASP A 49 4.11 -12.23 -10.13
C ASP A 49 3.10 -12.00 -9.01
N PHE A 50 2.66 -10.76 -8.78
CA PHE A 50 1.53 -10.44 -7.92
C PHE A 50 0.26 -11.16 -8.39
N ILE A 51 -0.14 -11.01 -9.65
CA ILE A 51 -1.34 -11.68 -10.20
C ILE A 51 -1.22 -13.22 -10.12
N ARG A 52 -0.05 -13.77 -10.48
CA ARG A 52 0.20 -15.22 -10.37
C ARG A 52 0.10 -15.70 -8.93
N SER A 53 0.69 -14.98 -7.99
CA SER A 53 0.67 -15.32 -6.58
C SER A 53 -0.74 -15.22 -6.00
N TRP A 54 -1.46 -14.14 -6.34
CA TRP A 54 -2.87 -13.94 -5.98
C TRP A 54 -3.72 -15.14 -6.38
N SER A 55 -3.57 -15.63 -7.61
CA SER A 55 -4.31 -16.80 -8.12
C SER A 55 -4.01 -18.11 -7.38
N ARG A 56 -2.95 -18.19 -6.58
CA ARG A 56 -2.58 -19.37 -5.79
C ARG A 56 -3.07 -19.27 -4.35
N VAL A 57 -2.99 -18.08 -3.77
CA VAL A 57 -3.26 -17.86 -2.34
C VAL A 57 -4.67 -17.34 -2.05
N TYR A 58 -5.46 -17.03 -3.09
CA TYR A 58 -6.85 -16.59 -2.90
C TYR A 58 -7.68 -17.64 -2.13
N PRO A 59 -8.39 -17.25 -1.05
CA PRO A 59 -8.88 -18.19 -0.04
C PRO A 59 -10.02 -19.10 -0.51
N CYS A 60 -10.73 -18.74 -1.58
CA CYS A 60 -11.72 -19.61 -2.22
C CYS A 60 -11.00 -20.61 -3.15
N SER A 61 -10.95 -21.89 -2.78
CA SER A 61 -10.23 -22.95 -3.52
C SER A 61 -10.69 -23.11 -4.98
N VAL A 62 -12.01 -23.13 -5.20
CA VAL A 62 -12.61 -23.25 -6.54
C VAL A 62 -12.35 -21.99 -7.38
N CYS A 63 -12.53 -20.80 -6.79
CA CYS A 63 -12.27 -19.53 -7.45
C CYS A 63 -10.78 -19.41 -7.86
N SER A 64 -9.89 -19.80 -6.94
CA SER A 64 -8.44 -19.85 -7.12
C SER A 64 -8.05 -20.81 -8.26
N TYR A 65 -8.66 -22.00 -8.31
CA TYR A 65 -8.48 -22.95 -9.41
C TYR A 65 -8.91 -22.37 -10.77
N HIS A 66 -10.11 -21.79 -10.87
CA HIS A 66 -10.59 -21.20 -12.12
C HIS A 66 -9.74 -20.00 -12.56
N MET A 67 -9.31 -19.14 -11.63
CA MET A 67 -8.42 -18.02 -11.95
C MET A 67 -7.11 -18.53 -12.57
N ARG A 68 -6.52 -19.60 -12.06
CA ARG A 68 -5.31 -20.20 -12.66
C ARG A 68 -5.58 -20.78 -14.06
N GLN A 69 -6.76 -21.34 -14.30
CA GLN A 69 -7.13 -21.81 -15.64
C GLN A 69 -7.27 -20.65 -16.63
N GLU A 70 -7.85 -19.53 -16.20
CA GLU A 70 -7.91 -18.33 -17.02
C GLU A 70 -6.50 -17.80 -17.33
N LEU A 71 -5.62 -17.70 -16.33
CA LEU A 71 -4.23 -17.26 -16.52
C LEU A 71 -3.36 -18.21 -17.37
N GLN A 72 -3.84 -19.41 -17.70
CA GLN A 72 -3.19 -20.28 -18.70
C GLN A 72 -3.61 -19.95 -20.13
N ARG A 73 -4.77 -19.31 -20.31
CA ARG A 73 -5.35 -18.95 -21.62
C ARG A 73 -5.02 -17.52 -22.05
N ARG A 74 -4.73 -16.64 -21.09
CA ARG A 74 -4.37 -15.24 -21.32
C ARG A 74 -3.02 -14.91 -20.70
N ASP A 75 -2.20 -14.20 -21.46
CA ASP A 75 -0.97 -13.62 -20.91
C ASP A 75 -1.29 -12.43 -20.01
N ILE A 76 -0.54 -12.30 -18.91
CA ILE A 76 -0.68 -11.16 -18.00
C ILE A 76 -0.03 -9.94 -18.64
N VAL A 77 -0.85 -8.97 -19.03
CA VAL A 77 -0.40 -7.72 -19.64
C VAL A 77 -0.08 -6.69 -18.56
N ALA A 78 1.14 -6.17 -18.59
CA ALA A 78 1.66 -5.20 -17.62
C ALA A 78 2.51 -4.13 -18.31
N THR A 79 2.12 -3.70 -19.51
CA THR A 79 2.91 -2.73 -20.31
C THR A 79 2.78 -1.31 -19.80
N ASN A 80 1.59 -0.91 -19.37
CA ASN A 80 1.28 0.36 -18.71
C ASN A 80 -0.06 0.22 -17.96
N LYS A 81 -0.46 1.25 -17.21
CA LYS A 81 -1.69 1.24 -16.41
C LYS A 81 -2.98 1.01 -17.19
N ARG A 82 -3.07 1.49 -18.45
CA ARG A 82 -4.25 1.30 -19.30
C ARG A 82 -4.41 -0.17 -19.66
N GLU A 83 -3.34 -0.78 -20.13
CA GLU A 83 -3.34 -2.18 -20.54
C GLU A 83 -3.46 -3.14 -19.35
N ALA A 84 -2.82 -2.82 -18.22
CA ALA A 84 -2.97 -3.58 -16.98
C ALA A 84 -4.43 -3.51 -16.47
N SER A 85 -5.06 -2.32 -16.51
CA SER A 85 -6.46 -2.14 -16.11
C SER A 85 -7.40 -2.93 -17.03
N ARG A 86 -7.19 -2.84 -18.35
CA ARG A 86 -7.96 -3.62 -19.34
C ARG A 86 -7.83 -5.12 -19.07
N PHE A 87 -6.61 -5.62 -18.88
CA PHE A 87 -6.37 -7.03 -18.56
C PHE A 87 -7.14 -7.49 -17.31
N VAL A 88 -7.10 -6.72 -16.21
CA VAL A 88 -7.84 -7.06 -14.99
C VAL A 88 -9.35 -7.00 -15.20
N CYS A 89 -9.85 -6.07 -16.01
CA CYS A 89 -11.26 -6.02 -16.40
C CYS A 89 -11.69 -7.25 -17.20
N GLU A 90 -10.92 -7.66 -18.20
CA GLU A 90 -11.23 -8.84 -18.99
C GLU A 90 -11.14 -10.14 -18.17
N LEU A 91 -10.19 -10.22 -17.24
CA LEU A 91 -10.13 -11.30 -16.25
C LEU A 91 -11.38 -11.30 -15.38
N HIS A 92 -11.85 -10.14 -14.90
CA HIS A 92 -13.09 -10.04 -14.14
C HIS A 92 -14.31 -10.45 -15.00
N ASN A 93 -14.35 -10.05 -16.27
CA ASN A 93 -15.42 -10.44 -17.19
C ASN A 93 -15.47 -11.95 -17.45
N SER A 94 -14.32 -12.66 -17.46
CA SER A 94 -14.33 -14.13 -17.52
C SER A 94 -15.11 -14.74 -16.34
N VAL A 95 -14.97 -14.17 -15.13
CA VAL A 95 -15.73 -14.59 -13.95
C VAL A 95 -17.19 -14.17 -14.05
N ASN A 96 -17.48 -12.95 -14.55
CA ASN A 96 -18.86 -12.51 -14.77
C ASN A 96 -19.60 -13.47 -15.72
N SER A 97 -18.96 -13.84 -16.84
CA SER A 97 -19.50 -14.79 -17.81
C SER A 97 -19.78 -16.16 -17.17
N MET A 98 -18.84 -16.71 -16.39
CA MET A 98 -19.05 -17.97 -15.64
C MET A 98 -20.24 -17.91 -14.67
N LEU A 99 -20.52 -16.72 -14.11
CA LEU A 99 -21.62 -16.49 -13.17
C LEU A 99 -22.91 -16.00 -13.84
N GLY A 100 -22.94 -15.89 -15.18
CA GLY A 100 -24.09 -15.35 -15.92
C GLY A 100 -24.38 -13.88 -15.64
N LYS A 101 -23.38 -13.11 -15.21
CA LYS A 101 -23.48 -11.66 -14.96
C LYS A 101 -23.15 -10.87 -16.24
N PRO A 102 -23.71 -9.66 -16.42
CA PRO A 102 -23.33 -8.79 -17.53
C PRO A 102 -21.83 -8.46 -17.51
N GLU A 103 -21.23 -8.37 -18.69
CA GLU A 103 -19.86 -7.93 -18.84
C GLU A 103 -19.75 -6.41 -18.70
N ALA A 104 -18.66 -5.97 -18.08
CA ALA A 104 -18.31 -4.55 -18.01
C ALA A 104 -17.60 -4.12 -19.30
N ASP A 105 -17.74 -2.85 -19.66
CA ASP A 105 -16.94 -2.23 -20.73
C ASP A 105 -15.51 -2.01 -20.24
N CYS A 106 -14.55 -2.70 -20.87
CA CYS A 106 -13.13 -2.63 -20.51
C CYS A 106 -12.38 -1.50 -21.21
N ASP A 107 -13.08 -0.45 -21.66
CA ASP A 107 -12.47 0.80 -22.10
C ASP A 107 -11.55 1.39 -20.99
N PRO A 108 -10.25 1.60 -21.27
CA PRO A 108 -9.30 2.04 -20.25
C PRO A 108 -9.66 3.37 -19.57
N GLU A 109 -10.29 4.33 -20.27
CA GLU A 109 -10.69 5.60 -19.62
C GLU A 109 -11.76 5.37 -18.56
N LYS A 110 -12.77 4.54 -18.87
CA LYS A 110 -13.82 4.20 -17.92
C LYS A 110 -13.26 3.47 -16.70
N LEU A 111 -12.29 2.57 -16.92
CA LEU A 111 -11.63 1.83 -15.85
C LEU A 111 -10.79 2.74 -14.96
N LEU A 112 -9.94 3.59 -15.54
CA LEU A 112 -9.12 4.53 -14.78
C LEU A 112 -9.99 5.53 -14.02
N LYS A 113 -11.07 6.05 -14.63
CA LYS A 113 -12.04 6.91 -13.95
C LYS A 113 -12.68 6.23 -12.73
N ARG A 114 -12.91 4.92 -12.79
CA ARG A 114 -13.56 4.16 -11.71
C ARG A 114 -12.61 3.74 -10.60
N TRP A 115 -11.34 3.48 -10.92
CA TRP A 115 -10.43 2.76 -10.02
C TRP A 115 -9.09 3.46 -9.74
N HIS A 116 -8.69 4.48 -10.50
CA HIS A 116 -7.45 5.22 -10.23
C HIS A 116 -7.68 6.29 -9.15
N PRO A 117 -6.94 6.28 -8.03
CA PRO A 117 -7.18 7.23 -6.93
C PRO A 117 -6.99 8.71 -7.29
N GLY A 118 -6.13 9.00 -8.27
CA GLY A 118 -5.85 10.36 -8.76
C GLY A 118 -6.47 10.73 -10.10
N TYR A 119 -7.46 10.02 -10.62
CA TYR A 119 -8.07 10.41 -11.91
C TYR A 119 -8.86 11.75 -11.81
N PRO A 120 -8.79 12.65 -12.81
CA PRO A 120 -7.90 12.63 -13.98
C PRO A 120 -6.57 13.38 -13.73
N ASP A 121 -6.47 14.17 -12.66
CA ASP A 121 -5.47 15.23 -12.52
C ASP A 121 -4.13 14.77 -11.91
N ALA A 122 -4.09 13.60 -11.29
CA ALA A 122 -2.94 13.06 -10.54
C ALA A 122 -2.66 11.59 -10.92
N MET A 123 -2.39 11.35 -12.21
CA MET A 123 -2.11 10.01 -12.74
C MET A 123 -0.69 9.81 -13.28
N GLU A 124 0.14 10.83 -13.18
CA GLU A 124 1.54 10.77 -13.59
C GLU A 124 2.34 9.80 -12.70
N ASP A 125 3.47 9.33 -13.23
CA ASP A 125 4.34 8.40 -12.54
C ASP A 125 5.15 9.14 -11.47
N GLU A 126 4.85 8.82 -10.21
CA GLU A 126 5.60 9.35 -9.06
C GLU A 126 6.76 8.42 -8.71
N PRO A 127 7.92 8.96 -8.29
CA PRO A 127 9.04 8.16 -7.81
C PRO A 127 8.64 7.39 -6.55
N THR A 128 9.15 6.17 -6.40
CA THR A 128 8.92 5.38 -5.18
C THR A 128 9.55 6.08 -3.97
N ILE A 129 9.07 5.76 -2.77
CA ILE A 129 9.62 6.33 -1.53
C ILE A 129 11.13 6.03 -1.43
N GLU A 130 11.57 4.85 -1.83
CA GLU A 130 12.98 4.47 -1.86
C GLU A 130 13.79 5.35 -2.81
N GLN A 131 13.24 5.65 -4.00
CA GLN A 131 13.86 6.55 -4.97
C GLN A 131 13.97 7.98 -4.43
N GLN A 132 12.90 8.47 -3.80
CA GLN A 132 12.89 9.78 -3.16
C GLN A 132 13.94 9.85 -2.03
N LEU A 133 14.04 8.81 -1.18
CA LEU A 133 15.03 8.74 -0.09
C LEU A 133 16.47 8.71 -0.61
N ALA A 134 16.73 7.98 -1.69
CA ALA A 134 18.04 7.94 -2.32
C ALA A 134 18.43 9.33 -2.90
N ALA A 135 17.49 10.02 -3.53
CA ALA A 135 17.70 11.37 -4.04
C ALA A 135 17.99 12.37 -2.90
N ALA A 136 17.21 12.31 -1.81
CA ALA A 136 17.37 13.18 -0.65
C ALA A 136 18.75 13.01 0.02
N ARG A 137 19.21 11.76 0.24
CA ARG A 137 20.54 11.47 0.81
C ARG A 137 21.68 12.02 -0.05
N THR A 138 21.54 11.94 -1.37
CA THR A 138 22.55 12.46 -2.31
C THR A 138 22.64 13.99 -2.25
N SER A 139 21.52 14.68 -2.02
CA SER A 139 21.51 16.14 -1.86
C SER A 139 22.12 16.60 -0.53
N ALA A 140 21.88 15.89 0.57
CA ALA A 140 22.43 16.22 1.90
C ALA A 140 23.96 16.06 1.97
N SER A 141 24.51 15.04 1.31
CA SER A 141 25.97 14.84 1.24
C SER A 141 26.71 15.95 0.49
N ARG A 142 26.04 16.67 -0.44
CA ARG A 142 26.65 17.82 -1.14
C ARG A 142 26.72 19.08 -0.30
N THR A 143 25.93 19.20 0.76
CA THR A 143 25.89 20.40 1.62
C THR A 143 26.88 20.38 2.78
N GLU A 144 27.55 19.25 3.07
CA GLU A 144 28.47 19.08 4.21
C GLU A 144 29.98 19.31 3.88
N SER A 145 30.32 20.02 2.80
CA SER A 145 31.71 20.43 2.58
C SER A 145 32.14 21.61 3.47
N LYS A 146 32.46 21.29 4.74
CA LYS A 146 33.39 21.87 5.74
C LYS A 146 33.68 23.40 5.72
N PRO A 147 33.45 24.15 6.82
CA PRO A 147 34.28 25.31 7.15
C PRO A 147 35.53 24.88 7.92
N SER A 148 36.71 25.25 7.43
CA SER A 148 37.97 25.16 8.18
C SER A 148 38.03 26.31 9.19
N GLY A 149 37.89 26.02 10.49
CA GLY A 149 38.02 27.01 11.56
C GLY A 149 38.33 26.37 12.91
N ARG A 150 39.49 26.74 13.46
CA ARG A 150 40.13 26.27 14.70
C ARG A 150 39.80 27.23 15.83
N TRP A 151 39.15 26.83 16.94
CA TRP A 151 39.22 27.50 18.26
C TRP A 151 38.87 26.57 19.43
N GLY A 152 39.82 26.43 20.37
CA GLY A 152 39.66 26.70 21.81
C GLY A 152 38.75 25.83 22.71
N SER A 153 39.39 25.11 23.63
CA SER A 153 38.80 24.54 24.86
C SER A 153 38.34 25.63 25.85
N MET A 154 37.18 25.44 26.49
CA MET A 154 36.92 25.93 27.86
C MET A 154 35.87 25.07 28.57
N PHE A 155 36.20 24.73 29.81
CA PHE A 155 35.47 23.89 30.76
C PHE A 155 34.10 24.47 31.18
N GLY A 156 33.17 23.61 31.63
CA GLY A 156 31.93 24.02 32.30
C GLY A 156 31.18 22.83 32.91
N ASP A 157 30.98 22.90 34.22
CA ASP A 157 30.66 21.85 35.19
C ASP A 157 29.47 20.89 34.96
N SER A 158 29.70 19.67 35.46
CA SER A 158 28.71 18.65 35.78
C SER A 158 27.88 19.05 37.01
N SER A 159 26.58 19.20 36.84
CA SER A 159 25.63 19.11 37.96
C SER A 159 24.52 18.13 37.61
N ALA A 160 24.57 16.97 38.28
CA ALA A 160 23.56 15.93 38.20
C ALA A 160 22.27 16.40 38.90
N SER A 161 21.17 16.46 38.14
CA SER A 161 19.82 16.67 38.69
C SER A 161 19.26 15.37 39.30
N PRO A 162 18.41 15.47 40.33
CA PRO A 162 17.86 14.32 41.02
C PRO A 162 16.92 13.52 40.12
N SER A 163 17.08 12.21 40.13
CA SER A 163 16.23 11.23 39.45
C SER A 163 14.79 11.31 39.96
N LYS A 164 13.90 11.86 39.13
CA LYS A 164 12.45 11.70 39.28
C LYS A 164 12.06 10.23 38.99
N PRO A 165 10.98 9.72 39.61
CA PRO A 165 10.47 8.38 39.30
C PRO A 165 9.94 8.36 37.87
N VAL A 166 10.21 7.25 37.17
CA VAL A 166 9.83 7.00 35.78
C VAL A 166 8.30 7.17 35.60
N SER A 167 7.88 8.11 34.75
CA SER A 167 6.59 8.02 34.05
C SER A 167 6.88 7.58 32.62
N ASP A 168 6.28 6.46 32.23
CA ASP A 168 6.41 5.86 30.90
C ASP A 168 5.02 5.97 30.25
N ASP A 169 4.78 7.08 29.56
CA ASP A 169 3.55 7.33 28.83
C ASP A 169 3.84 8.13 27.57
N ASP A 170 3.17 7.79 26.47
CA ASP A 170 2.60 8.70 25.46
C ASP A 170 3.48 9.80 24.81
N THR A 171 4.78 9.79 25.07
CA THR A 171 5.86 10.57 24.44
C THR A 171 6.91 9.64 23.78
N ASP A 172 6.56 8.35 23.77
CA ASP A 172 7.22 7.19 23.19
C ASP A 172 6.71 6.93 21.75
N PRO A 173 7.59 6.70 20.75
CA PRO A 173 7.22 6.33 19.37
C PRO A 173 6.28 5.11 19.25
N ALA A 174 6.14 4.30 20.31
CA ALA A 174 5.20 3.18 20.35
C ALA A 174 3.77 3.58 20.75
N SER A 175 3.56 4.61 21.56
CA SER A 175 2.24 5.28 21.72
C SER A 175 1.81 6.02 20.45
N VAL A 176 2.80 6.50 19.67
CA VAL A 176 2.64 7.10 18.32
C VAL A 176 2.16 6.07 17.29
N LEU A 177 2.68 4.85 17.29
CA LEU A 177 2.18 3.76 16.44
C LEU A 177 0.84 3.17 16.92
N ALA A 178 0.41 3.45 18.16
CA ALA A 178 -0.82 2.91 18.74
C ALA A 178 -2.10 3.58 18.21
N ARG A 179 -2.02 4.83 17.71
CA ARG A 179 -3.10 5.51 16.97
C ARG A 179 -3.14 5.20 15.46
N LEU A 180 -1.98 4.90 14.85
CA LEU A 180 -1.86 4.36 13.47
C LEU A 180 -2.72 3.10 13.26
N LYS A 181 -3.05 2.47 14.38
CA LYS A 181 -3.74 1.21 14.53
C LYS A 181 -5.24 1.32 14.85
N GLY A 182 -5.85 2.50 14.99
CA GLY A 182 -7.27 2.56 15.39
C GLY A 182 -8.26 2.06 14.32
N CYS A 183 -7.99 2.39 13.05
CA CYS A 183 -9.03 2.38 12.01
C CYS A 183 -8.52 1.87 10.66
N GLN A 184 -7.73 0.79 10.66
CA GLN A 184 -7.19 0.10 9.48
C GLN A 184 -5.85 0.64 8.94
N THR A 185 -4.92 0.78 9.91
CA THR A 185 -3.51 0.31 9.86
C THR A 185 -2.53 1.00 8.90
N TRP A 186 -2.69 2.32 8.81
CA TRP A 186 -1.72 3.37 8.45
C TRP A 186 -0.98 3.39 7.10
N CYS A 187 -1.06 4.60 6.54
CA CYS A 187 -0.28 5.19 5.45
C CYS A 187 0.29 6.52 6.00
N PRO A 188 1.62 6.70 6.17
CA PRO A 188 2.20 8.01 6.47
C PRO A 188 1.95 8.92 5.28
N ASP A 189 1.77 10.20 5.51
CA ASP A 189 1.69 11.19 4.44
C ASP A 189 2.73 10.97 3.34
N LYS A 190 2.31 11.22 2.09
CA LYS A 190 3.12 11.11 0.86
C LYS A 190 4.37 11.99 0.85
N SER A 191 4.71 12.69 1.94
CA SER A 191 5.90 13.51 2.05
C SER A 191 7.05 12.72 2.66
N ILE A 192 8.15 12.70 1.92
CA ILE A 192 9.45 12.20 2.36
C ILE A 192 9.93 12.82 3.68
N ASP A 193 9.47 14.03 4.00
CA ASP A 193 9.82 14.76 5.22
C ASP A 193 9.49 13.96 6.49
N THR A 194 8.36 13.23 6.47
CA THR A 194 7.91 12.35 7.56
C THR A 194 8.80 11.12 7.75
N VAL A 195 9.45 10.65 6.68
CA VAL A 195 10.31 9.45 6.69
C VAL A 195 11.75 9.77 7.11
N VAL A 196 12.19 11.02 6.89
CA VAL A 196 13.56 11.46 7.22
C VAL A 196 13.62 12.15 8.60
N GLY A 197 12.50 12.33 9.29
CA GLY A 197 12.46 12.96 10.62
C GLY A 197 12.88 14.43 10.57
N LYS A 198 12.42 15.16 9.55
CA LYS A 198 12.55 16.62 9.45
C LYS A 198 11.23 17.30 9.76
#